data_AF-A0A6P0EYP8-F1
#
_entry.id   AF-A0A6P0EYP8-F1
#
_cell.length_a   1.000
_cell.length_b   1.000
_cell.length_c   1.000
_cell.angle_alpha   90.00
_cell.angle_beta   90.00
_cell.angle_gamma   90.00
#
_symmetry.space_group_name_H-M   'P 1'
#
loop_
_entity.id
_entity.type
_entity.pdbx_description
1 polymer ?
#
loop_
_entity_poly.entity_id
_entity_poly.type
_entity_poly.pdbx_seq_one_letter_code
_entity_poly.pdbx_strand_id
1 'polypeptide(L)'
;MTADALRTPVPVVRGDTSLPAGYRHPHASEEARRIAEEGTILRVQVGSGVHGTSITGQDDRDEMGICLEPPAHVTGVARVPAGTGAESAMVEFEQYQRHTVWDRPGGLANRSGAGDLDVVVYSARKWARLALAGNPTVLLLLFVPDAEVVHRDEAGVELVENAHRFVSQLAAGRFIGYLSAQRAAMTGGSGAHTNRPELVAVHGYDTKYAMHALRLGLQGVELLTTGRITLPVREPDRTYLRAVRRGEVPFDEVVAAIDDAEQRLIGLRASTSIAAEPDRAWVDGWLHRSYLRHWARS
;
A
#
# COMPACT_ATOMS: atom_id res chain seq x y z
N MET A 1 -10.69 -16.52 -30.17
CA MET A 1 -10.47 -15.11 -30.54
C MET A 1 -10.14 -14.36 -29.27
N THR A 2 -8.85 -14.28 -28.95
CA THR A 2 -8.34 -13.67 -27.73
C THR A 2 -8.56 -12.16 -27.81
N ALA A 3 -9.29 -11.62 -26.83
CA ALA A 3 -9.43 -10.19 -26.62
C ALA A 3 -8.08 -9.64 -26.12
N ASP A 4 -7.11 -9.55 -27.02
CA ASP A 4 -5.93 -8.70 -26.85
C ASP A 4 -6.38 -7.27 -27.18
N ALA A 5 -7.23 -6.75 -26.30
CA ALA A 5 -7.66 -5.36 -26.35
C ALA A 5 -6.44 -4.51 -26.05
N LEU A 6 -5.89 -3.89 -27.11
CA LEU A 6 -4.91 -2.80 -27.13
C LEU A 6 -4.64 -2.23 -25.74
N ARG A 7 -3.75 -2.87 -24.99
CA ARG A 7 -3.37 -2.41 -23.66
C ARG A 7 -2.51 -1.17 -23.91
N THR A 8 -2.99 0.01 -23.52
CA THR A 8 -2.18 1.22 -23.58
C THR A 8 -0.84 0.94 -22.89
N PRO A 9 0.30 1.13 -23.58
CA PRO A 9 1.60 0.85 -22.99
C PRO A 9 1.79 1.70 -21.74
N VAL A 10 2.35 1.10 -20.69
CA VAL A 10 2.52 1.79 -19.41
C VAL A 10 3.67 2.81 -19.56
N PRO A 11 3.42 4.13 -19.38
CA PRO A 11 4.44 5.13 -19.68
C PRO A 11 5.50 5.25 -18.57
N VAL A 12 6.73 5.59 -18.95
CA VAL A 12 7.73 6.10 -18.00
C VAL A 12 7.28 7.46 -17.48
N VAL A 13 7.43 7.69 -16.17
CA VAL A 13 7.10 8.95 -15.50
C VAL A 13 8.31 9.41 -14.70
N ARG A 14 8.99 10.46 -15.17
CA ARG A 14 10.21 11.01 -14.54
C ARG A 14 9.87 12.16 -13.58
N GLY A 15 9.01 11.91 -12.60
CA GLY A 15 8.79 12.90 -11.54
C GLY A 15 9.88 12.85 -10.46
N ASP A 16 9.81 13.82 -9.55
CA ASP A 16 10.77 14.01 -8.47
C ASP A 16 10.79 12.76 -7.55
N THR A 17 11.99 12.30 -7.20
CA THR A 17 12.23 11.21 -6.25
C THR A 17 12.66 11.69 -4.88
N SER A 18 12.80 13.00 -4.67
CA SER A 18 13.13 13.57 -3.37
C SER A 18 12.16 13.13 -2.28
N LEU A 19 12.70 12.95 -1.08
CA LEU A 19 12.05 12.49 0.14
C LEU A 19 12.38 13.48 1.26
N PRO A 20 11.48 13.66 2.24
CA PRO A 20 11.77 14.53 3.38
C PRO A 20 13.00 14.05 4.16
N ALA A 21 13.66 14.94 4.90
CA ALA A 21 14.85 14.59 5.66
C ALA A 21 14.57 13.49 6.70
N GLY A 22 15.63 12.75 7.07
CA GLY A 22 15.54 11.71 8.10
C GLY A 22 14.97 12.19 9.44
N TYR A 23 14.45 11.23 10.22
CA TYR A 23 13.82 11.45 11.51
C TYR A 23 14.29 10.42 12.55
N ARG A 24 13.98 10.65 13.83
CA ARG A 24 14.27 9.72 14.94
C ARG A 24 13.30 8.53 14.94
N HIS A 25 13.30 7.76 13.86
CA HIS A 25 12.49 6.56 13.64
C HIS A 25 13.38 5.47 13.01
N PRO A 26 13.24 4.19 13.37
CA PRO A 26 14.13 3.12 12.92
C PRO A 26 14.28 3.01 11.39
N HIS A 27 13.26 3.43 10.65
CA HIS A 27 13.23 3.41 9.19
C HIS A 27 13.35 4.80 8.55
N ALA A 28 13.95 5.77 9.25
CA ALA A 28 14.02 7.15 8.77
C ALA A 28 15.42 7.77 8.93
N SER A 29 16.50 6.99 8.85
CA SER A 29 17.83 7.60 8.81
C SER A 29 18.07 8.32 7.49
N GLU A 30 19.05 9.23 7.51
CA GLU A 30 19.46 9.98 6.32
C GLU A 30 20.07 9.07 5.25
N GLU A 31 20.73 7.98 5.66
CA GLU A 31 21.25 6.97 4.74
C GLU A 31 20.13 6.13 4.13
N ALA A 32 19.13 5.72 4.92
CA ALA A 32 17.93 5.08 4.39
C ALA A 32 17.18 5.97 3.40
N ARG A 33 17.13 7.29 3.65
CA ARG A 33 16.56 8.28 2.72
C ARG A 33 17.28 8.24 1.39
N ARG A 34 18.61 8.40 1.38
CA ARG A 34 19.42 8.39 0.14
C ARG A 34 19.23 7.11 -0.67
N ILE A 35 19.30 5.94 -0.01
CA ILE A 35 19.06 4.65 -0.67
C ILE A 35 17.69 4.62 -1.34
N ALA A 36 16.64 5.07 -0.64
CA ALA A 36 15.30 5.11 -1.19
C ALA A 36 15.18 6.09 -2.36
N GLU A 37 15.73 7.30 -2.27
CA GLU A 37 15.68 8.32 -3.33
C GLU A 37 16.40 7.88 -4.61
N GLU A 38 17.65 7.40 -4.46
CA GLU A 38 18.52 7.01 -5.58
C GLU A 38 18.04 5.73 -6.25
N GLY A 39 17.45 4.82 -5.46
CA GLY A 39 16.98 3.52 -5.93
C GLY A 39 15.53 3.48 -6.41
N THR A 40 14.74 4.56 -6.26
CA THR A 40 13.29 4.53 -6.55
C THR A 40 13.00 4.14 -8.01
N ILE A 41 12.23 3.07 -8.20
CA ILE A 41 11.77 2.59 -9.52
C ILE A 41 10.28 2.86 -9.77
N LEU A 42 9.49 2.96 -8.69
CA LEU A 42 8.08 3.25 -8.72
C LEU A 42 7.72 3.99 -7.44
N ARG A 43 7.05 5.13 -7.56
CA ARG A 43 6.43 5.86 -6.45
C ARG A 43 5.10 6.42 -6.90
N VAL A 44 4.06 6.17 -6.13
CA VAL A 44 2.70 6.55 -6.47
C VAL A 44 2.05 7.22 -5.27
N GLN A 45 1.12 8.12 -5.54
CA GLN A 45 0.20 8.56 -4.52
C GLN A 45 -0.68 7.37 -4.14
N VAL A 46 -0.76 7.11 -2.84
CA VAL A 46 -1.74 6.22 -2.23
C VAL A 46 -2.64 7.09 -1.35
N GLY A 47 -3.77 6.60 -0.88
CA GLY A 47 -4.62 7.38 0.03
C GLY A 47 -6.03 7.63 -0.49
N SER A 48 -6.83 8.31 0.32
CA SER A 48 -8.29 8.35 0.17
C SER A 48 -8.76 9.01 -1.15
N GLY A 49 -7.99 9.96 -1.68
CA GLY A 49 -8.23 10.57 -3.00
C GLY A 49 -8.14 9.56 -4.15
N VAL A 50 -7.12 8.71 -4.16
CA VAL A 50 -6.89 7.67 -5.19
C VAL A 50 -8.01 6.64 -5.21
N HIS A 51 -8.59 6.35 -4.04
CA HIS A 51 -9.75 5.45 -3.93
C HIS A 51 -11.08 6.12 -4.30
N GLY A 52 -11.12 7.45 -4.46
CA GLY A 52 -12.33 8.23 -4.70
C GLY A 52 -13.22 8.40 -3.46
N THR A 53 -12.65 8.22 -2.26
CA THR A 53 -13.38 8.27 -0.98
C THR A 53 -13.02 9.49 -0.12
N SER A 54 -12.28 10.46 -0.66
CA SER A 54 -11.97 11.70 0.04
C SER A 54 -13.21 12.57 0.29
N ILE A 55 -13.16 13.32 1.39
CA ILE A 55 -14.08 14.43 1.68
C ILE A 55 -13.30 15.71 1.37
N THR A 56 -13.90 16.64 0.61
CA THR A 56 -13.27 17.89 0.15
C THR A 56 -12.58 18.65 1.29
N GLY A 57 -11.30 19.00 1.10
CA GLY A 57 -10.54 19.88 1.99
C GLY A 57 -9.71 19.20 3.10
N GLN A 58 -9.53 17.87 3.06
CA GLN A 58 -8.83 17.09 4.10
C GLN A 58 -7.74 16.14 3.59
N ASP A 59 -7.17 16.38 2.40
CA ASP A 59 -6.27 15.39 1.81
C ASP A 59 -4.84 15.54 2.36
N ASP A 60 -4.48 14.63 3.26
CA ASP A 60 -3.11 14.17 3.47
C ASP A 60 -2.60 13.54 2.16
N ARG A 61 -1.32 13.75 1.83
CA ARG A 61 -0.68 13.11 0.68
C ARG A 61 0.02 11.86 1.19
N ASP A 62 -0.57 10.69 0.97
CA ASP A 62 0.13 9.43 1.21
C ASP A 62 0.89 9.01 -0.06
N GLU A 63 2.13 8.56 0.08
CA GLU A 63 2.92 8.01 -1.02
C GLU A 63 3.49 6.65 -0.67
N MET A 64 3.49 5.75 -1.66
CA MET A 64 4.11 4.44 -1.55
C MET A 64 5.05 4.21 -2.72
N GLY A 65 6.22 3.67 -2.43
CA GLY A 65 7.19 3.37 -3.47
C GLY A 65 7.99 2.10 -3.25
N ILE A 66 8.79 1.79 -4.27
CA ILE A 66 9.71 0.66 -4.34
C ILE A 66 11.06 1.21 -4.80
N CYS A 67 12.13 0.81 -4.12
CA CYS A 67 13.50 1.14 -4.50
C CYS A 67 14.37 -0.11 -4.63
N LEU A 68 15.38 -0.04 -5.49
CA LEU A 68 16.46 -1.02 -5.59
C LEU A 68 17.60 -0.59 -4.67
N GLU A 69 18.01 -1.47 -3.75
CA GLU A 69 19.12 -1.21 -2.85
C GLU A 69 20.50 -1.27 -3.57
N PRO A 70 21.52 -0.56 -3.03
CA PRO A 70 22.91 -0.73 -3.44
C PRO A 70 23.43 -2.16 -3.20
N PRO A 71 24.47 -2.62 -3.94
CA PRO A 71 24.99 -3.98 -3.85
C PRO A 71 25.33 -4.40 -2.41
N ALA A 72 25.93 -3.50 -1.63
CA ALA A 72 26.37 -3.78 -0.26
C ALA A 72 25.22 -4.18 0.69
N HIS A 73 23.97 -3.77 0.41
CA HIS A 73 22.78 -4.16 1.19
C HIS A 73 22.10 -5.44 0.69
N VAL A 74 22.40 -5.87 -0.54
CA VAL A 74 21.81 -7.07 -1.15
C VAL A 74 22.73 -8.28 -1.01
N THR A 75 24.01 -8.11 -1.35
CA THR A 75 25.02 -9.18 -1.34
C THR A 75 26.02 -9.05 -0.18
N GLY A 76 26.02 -7.92 0.52
CA GLY A 76 26.89 -7.65 1.66
C GLY A 76 26.15 -7.63 3.00
N VAL A 77 26.83 -7.09 4.02
CA VAL A 77 26.32 -6.97 5.40
C VAL A 77 26.02 -5.51 5.78
N ALA A 78 25.86 -4.62 4.79
CA ALA A 78 25.65 -3.20 5.04
C ALA A 78 24.33 -2.96 5.80
N ARG A 79 24.39 -2.00 6.72
CA ARG A 79 23.29 -1.57 7.59
C ARG A 79 23.24 -0.05 7.59
N VAL A 80 22.09 0.50 7.96
CA VAL A 80 21.87 1.94 8.10
C VAL A 80 21.59 2.28 9.57
N PRO A 81 21.87 3.51 10.03
CA PRO A 81 21.46 3.95 11.36
C PRO A 81 19.94 3.82 11.58
N ALA A 82 19.52 3.57 12.82
CA ALA A 82 18.12 3.43 13.22
C ALA A 82 17.43 4.80 13.42
N GLY A 83 17.48 5.65 12.40
CA GLY A 83 17.00 7.03 12.46
C GLY A 83 18.10 8.04 12.80
N THR A 84 17.72 9.32 12.89
CA THR A 84 18.63 10.40 13.27
C THR A 84 18.97 10.35 14.76
N GLY A 85 20.23 10.63 15.12
CA GLY A 85 20.70 10.60 16.51
C GLY A 85 20.86 9.21 17.13
N ALA A 86 20.74 8.13 16.33
CA ALA A 86 20.89 6.75 16.76
C ALA A 86 22.16 6.10 16.17
N GLU A 87 23.29 6.81 16.20
CA GLU A 87 24.54 6.43 15.51
C GLU A 87 25.11 5.07 15.94
N SER A 88 24.82 4.62 17.16
CA SER A 88 25.24 3.31 17.67
C SER A 88 24.28 2.16 17.33
N ALA A 89 23.04 2.45 16.90
CA ALA A 89 22.03 1.45 16.58
C ALA A 89 21.88 1.29 15.06
N MET A 90 22.24 0.11 14.55
CA MET A 90 22.24 -0.17 13.11
C MET A 90 21.18 -1.22 12.74
N VAL A 91 20.38 -0.94 11.71
CA VAL A 91 19.32 -1.82 11.19
C VAL A 91 19.54 -2.18 9.73
N GLU A 92 18.95 -3.28 9.31
CA GLU A 92 18.88 -3.63 7.89
C GLU A 92 17.96 -2.64 7.16
N PHE A 93 18.35 -2.24 5.96
CA PHE A 93 17.50 -1.39 5.12
C PHE A 93 16.40 -2.25 4.48
N GLU A 94 15.20 -2.11 5.01
CA GLU A 94 13.99 -2.77 4.51
C GLU A 94 13.00 -1.76 3.91
N GLN A 95 13.02 -0.51 4.39
CA GLN A 95 12.20 0.60 3.89
C GLN A 95 12.73 1.93 4.42
N TYR A 96 12.36 3.01 3.74
CA TYR A 96 12.32 4.37 4.29
C TYR A 96 10.86 4.73 4.61
N GLN A 97 10.58 5.24 5.81
CA GLN A 97 9.24 5.68 6.23
C GLN A 97 9.31 7.03 6.92
N ARG A 98 8.49 7.97 6.46
CA ARG A 98 8.50 9.34 6.95
C ARG A 98 7.14 10.00 6.86
N HIS A 99 6.75 10.65 7.96
CA HIS A 99 5.55 11.49 8.01
C HIS A 99 6.00 12.90 8.36
N THR A 100 5.71 13.90 7.53
CA THR A 100 6.18 15.29 7.77
C THR A 100 5.59 15.90 9.04
N VAL A 101 4.43 15.41 9.48
CA VAL A 101 3.80 15.84 10.73
C VAL A 101 4.67 15.58 11.97
N TRP A 102 5.65 14.66 11.88
CA TRP A 102 6.59 14.40 12.97
C TRP A 102 7.52 15.58 13.29
N ASP A 103 7.64 16.57 12.40
CA ASP A 103 8.51 17.74 12.64
C ASP A 103 7.88 18.75 13.61
N ARG A 104 6.58 18.63 13.85
CA ARG A 104 5.83 19.46 14.77
C ARG A 104 6.03 18.96 16.22
N PRO A 105 5.83 19.81 17.25
CA PRO A 105 5.78 19.36 18.64
C PRO A 105 4.83 18.16 18.80
N GLY A 106 5.25 17.14 19.56
CA GLY A 106 4.56 15.85 19.66
C GLY A 106 5.22 14.72 18.88
N GLY A 107 6.02 15.03 17.85
CA GLY A 107 6.86 14.05 17.16
C GLY A 107 6.09 12.86 16.59
N LEU A 108 6.55 11.65 16.90
CA LEU A 108 5.94 10.39 16.44
C LEU A 108 4.48 10.20 16.89
N ALA A 109 4.00 10.93 17.90
CA ALA A 109 2.62 10.85 18.37
C ALA A 109 1.63 11.63 17.47
N ASN A 110 2.14 12.47 16.57
CA ASN A 110 1.31 13.30 15.71
C ASN A 110 0.57 12.46 14.67
N ARG A 111 -0.65 12.88 14.34
CA ARG A 111 -1.50 12.25 13.31
C ARG A 111 -1.54 13.19 12.11
N SER A 112 -1.26 12.66 10.92
CA SER A 112 -1.24 13.44 9.68
C SER A 112 -2.60 14.05 9.36
N GLY A 113 -2.57 15.24 8.77
CA GLY A 113 -3.74 15.97 8.29
C GLY A 113 -3.46 16.69 6.98
N ALA A 114 -4.33 17.63 6.63
CA ALA A 114 -4.23 18.38 5.38
C ALA A 114 -2.85 19.04 5.22
N GLY A 115 -2.19 18.78 4.09
CA GLY A 115 -0.87 19.31 3.76
C GLY A 115 0.32 18.52 4.32
N ASP A 116 0.10 17.46 5.10
CA ASP A 116 1.16 16.53 5.50
C ASP A 116 1.43 15.49 4.39
N LEU A 117 2.68 15.04 4.30
CA LEU A 117 3.14 13.94 3.46
C LEU A 117 3.52 12.74 4.32
N ASP A 118 2.87 11.61 4.05
CA ASP A 118 3.17 10.31 4.63
C ASP A 118 3.75 9.42 3.53
N VAL A 119 5.07 9.18 3.55
CA VAL A 119 5.75 8.40 2.51
C VAL A 119 6.37 7.14 3.08
N VAL A 120 6.18 6.03 2.36
CA VAL A 120 6.93 4.79 2.58
C VAL A 120 7.50 4.26 1.27
N VAL A 121 8.81 4.05 1.22
CA VAL A 121 9.50 3.44 0.08
C VAL A 121 10.14 2.14 0.55
N TYR A 122 9.64 1.02 0.04
CA TYR A 122 10.13 -0.31 0.39
C TYR A 122 11.36 -0.68 -0.43
N SER A 123 12.26 -1.49 0.15
CA SER A 123 13.21 -2.25 -0.66
C SER A 123 12.46 -3.20 -1.61
N ALA A 124 12.97 -3.39 -2.83
CA ALA A 124 12.29 -4.21 -3.82
C ALA A 124 12.13 -5.66 -3.36
N ARG A 125 13.12 -6.20 -2.62
CA ARG A 125 13.02 -7.54 -2.01
C ARG A 125 11.93 -7.64 -0.96
N LYS A 126 11.83 -6.66 -0.04
CA LYS A 126 10.76 -6.63 0.96
C LYS A 126 9.40 -6.52 0.30
N TRP A 127 9.26 -5.58 -0.63
CA TRP A 127 8.02 -5.37 -1.35
C TRP A 127 7.59 -6.63 -2.09
N ALA A 128 8.50 -7.27 -2.85
CA ALA A 128 8.21 -8.48 -3.61
C ALA A 128 7.77 -9.63 -2.69
N ARG A 129 8.44 -9.83 -1.55
CA ARG A 129 8.03 -10.83 -0.55
C ARG A 129 6.62 -10.59 -0.02
N LEU A 130 6.27 -9.33 0.27
CA LEU A 130 4.93 -8.97 0.74
C LEU A 130 3.88 -9.12 -0.36
N ALA A 131 4.18 -8.69 -1.59
CA ALA A 131 3.29 -8.79 -2.75
C ALA A 131 3.01 -10.25 -3.13
N LEU A 132 4.05 -11.10 -3.20
CA LEU A 132 3.93 -12.56 -3.41
C LEU A 132 3.13 -13.24 -2.29
N ALA A 133 3.16 -12.69 -1.08
CA ALA A 133 2.35 -13.19 0.03
C ALA A 133 0.88 -12.70 -0.02
N GLY A 134 0.52 -11.89 -1.02
CA GLY A 134 -0.84 -11.38 -1.21
C GLY A 134 -1.18 -10.18 -0.32
N ASN A 135 -0.18 -9.43 0.16
CA ASN A 135 -0.45 -8.29 1.05
C ASN A 135 -1.23 -7.18 0.30
N PRO A 136 -2.44 -6.81 0.77
CA PRO A 136 -3.34 -5.93 0.03
C PRO A 136 -2.79 -4.51 -0.14
N THR A 137 -2.10 -4.01 0.88
CA THR A 137 -1.58 -2.64 0.92
C THR A 137 -0.50 -2.42 -0.14
N VAL A 138 0.45 -3.36 -0.25
CA VAL A 138 1.57 -3.22 -1.20
C VAL A 138 1.20 -3.64 -2.62
N LEU A 139 0.21 -4.52 -2.79
CA LEU A 139 -0.30 -4.89 -4.13
C LEU A 139 -0.97 -3.70 -4.82
N LEU A 140 -1.49 -2.75 -4.06
CA LEU A 140 -2.18 -1.58 -4.59
C LEU A 140 -1.32 -0.80 -5.59
N LEU A 141 0.00 -0.68 -5.37
CA LEU A 141 0.92 0.04 -6.27
C LEU A 141 0.82 -0.42 -7.73
N LEU A 142 0.52 -1.70 -7.97
CA LEU A 142 0.47 -2.28 -9.30
C LEU A 142 -0.77 -1.87 -10.10
N PHE A 143 -1.74 -1.25 -9.43
CA PHE A 143 -3.05 -0.91 -10.00
C PHE A 143 -3.38 0.59 -9.92
N VAL A 144 -2.45 1.40 -9.43
CA VAL A 144 -2.64 2.86 -9.35
C VAL A 144 -2.67 3.46 -10.77
N PRO A 145 -3.64 4.35 -11.08
CA PRO A 145 -3.72 4.99 -12.40
C PRO A 145 -2.51 5.88 -12.67
N ASP A 146 -2.14 6.02 -13.95
CA ASP A 146 -0.97 6.80 -14.36
C ASP A 146 -0.98 8.26 -13.88
N ALA A 147 -2.18 8.85 -13.72
CA ALA A 147 -2.34 10.21 -13.20
C ALA A 147 -1.89 10.39 -11.75
N GLU A 148 -1.80 9.30 -10.98
CA GLU A 148 -1.41 9.28 -9.57
C GLU A 148 0.05 8.79 -9.39
N VAL A 149 0.77 8.57 -10.49
CA VAL A 149 2.18 8.14 -10.47
C VAL A 149 3.07 9.36 -10.26
N VAL A 150 3.86 9.34 -9.19
CA VAL A 150 4.88 10.35 -8.90
C VAL A 150 6.15 10.04 -9.68
N HIS A 151 6.60 8.79 -9.68
CA HIS A 151 7.77 8.33 -10.42
C HIS A 151 7.58 6.90 -10.91
N ARG A 152 8.04 6.60 -12.12
CA ARG A 152 8.11 5.25 -12.66
C ARG A 152 9.18 5.17 -13.75
N ASP A 153 10.21 4.35 -13.52
CA ASP A 153 11.25 4.07 -14.51
C ASP A 153 10.92 2.83 -15.35
N GLU A 154 11.86 2.36 -16.17
CA GLU A 154 11.69 1.16 -16.99
C GLU A 154 11.45 -0.12 -16.17
N ALA A 155 12.06 -0.25 -14.99
CA ALA A 155 11.85 -1.40 -14.11
C ALA A 155 10.44 -1.35 -13.48
N GLY A 156 9.98 -0.15 -13.12
CA GLY A 156 8.62 0.10 -12.66
C GLY A 156 7.54 -0.13 -13.74
N VAL A 157 7.82 0.26 -15.00
CA VAL A 157 6.96 -0.06 -16.16
C VAL A 157 6.79 -1.58 -16.30
N GLU A 158 7.91 -2.29 -16.38
CA GLU A 158 7.92 -3.76 -16.52
C GLU A 158 7.15 -4.44 -15.37
N LEU A 159 7.29 -3.93 -14.15
CA LEU A 159 6.60 -4.41 -12.97
C LEU A 159 5.07 -4.25 -13.09
N VAL A 160 4.59 -3.05 -13.41
CA VAL A 160 3.15 -2.74 -13.52
C VAL A 160 2.51 -3.48 -14.69
N GLU A 161 3.20 -3.61 -15.81
CA GLU A 161 2.70 -4.37 -16.96
C GLU A 161 2.44 -5.84 -16.60
N ASN A 162 3.24 -6.39 -15.68
CA ASN A 162 3.17 -7.77 -15.21
C ASN A 162 2.45 -7.93 -13.86
N ALA A 163 1.62 -6.97 -13.45
CA ALA A 163 0.87 -7.01 -12.19
C ALA A 163 0.12 -8.34 -11.95
N HIS A 164 -0.43 -8.94 -13.01
CA HIS A 164 -1.15 -10.22 -12.98
C HIS A 164 -0.31 -11.38 -12.40
N ARG A 165 1.03 -11.31 -12.47
CA ARG A 165 1.93 -12.34 -11.97
C ARG A 165 2.04 -12.40 -10.45
N PHE A 166 1.62 -11.35 -9.76
CA PHE A 166 1.57 -11.32 -8.29
C PHE A 166 0.23 -11.81 -7.72
N VAL A 167 -0.82 -11.84 -8.55
CA VAL A 167 -2.17 -12.14 -8.10
C VAL A 167 -2.38 -13.64 -8.00
N SER A 168 -2.71 -14.11 -6.80
CA SER A 168 -2.93 -15.52 -6.51
C SER A 168 -3.98 -15.73 -5.43
N GLN A 169 -4.45 -16.96 -5.27
CA GLN A 169 -5.36 -17.36 -4.20
C GLN A 169 -4.80 -17.08 -2.80
N LEU A 170 -3.47 -16.98 -2.64
CA LEU A 170 -2.83 -16.61 -1.36
C LEU A 170 -3.29 -15.25 -0.83
N ALA A 171 -3.70 -14.33 -1.71
CA ALA A 171 -4.26 -13.05 -1.31
C ALA A 171 -5.52 -13.22 -0.44
N ALA A 172 -6.36 -14.23 -0.72
CA ALA A 172 -7.60 -14.45 0.04
C ALA A 172 -7.33 -14.61 1.54
N GLY A 173 -6.31 -15.39 1.92
CA GLY A 173 -5.92 -15.56 3.32
C GLY A 173 -5.52 -14.26 3.99
N ARG A 174 -4.79 -13.38 3.29
CA ARG A 174 -4.39 -12.07 3.80
C ARG A 174 -5.59 -11.14 3.93
N PHE A 175 -6.37 -10.95 2.88
CA PHE A 175 -7.53 -10.06 2.91
C PHE A 175 -8.51 -10.43 4.02
N ILE A 176 -8.82 -11.72 4.18
CA ILE A 176 -9.66 -12.21 5.28
C ILE A 176 -9.03 -11.87 6.63
N GLY A 177 -7.76 -12.24 6.86
CA GLY A 177 -7.12 -11.99 8.14
C GLY A 177 -7.08 -10.49 8.53
N TYR A 178 -6.86 -9.60 7.58
CA TYR A 178 -6.96 -8.15 7.81
C TYR A 178 -8.39 -7.71 8.14
N LEU A 179 -9.38 -8.20 7.37
CA LEU A 179 -10.77 -7.83 7.56
C LEU A 179 -11.32 -8.33 8.91
N SER A 180 -11.03 -9.58 9.29
CA SER A 180 -11.42 -10.14 10.58
C SER A 180 -10.80 -9.35 11.74
N ALA A 181 -9.52 -8.97 11.64
CA ALA A 181 -8.83 -8.18 12.66
C ALA A 181 -9.44 -6.77 12.79
N GLN A 182 -9.74 -6.12 11.66
CA GLN A 182 -10.38 -4.81 11.65
C GLN A 182 -11.80 -4.87 12.22
N ARG A 183 -12.59 -5.89 11.84
CA ARG A 183 -13.90 -6.14 12.41
C ARG A 183 -13.84 -6.30 13.93
N ALA A 184 -12.95 -7.17 14.42
CA ALA A 184 -12.79 -7.40 15.86
C ALA A 184 -12.43 -6.11 16.61
N ALA A 185 -11.58 -5.26 16.03
CA ALA A 185 -11.23 -3.97 16.62
C ALA A 185 -12.41 -2.98 16.67
N MET A 186 -13.34 -3.04 15.71
CA MET A 186 -14.55 -2.18 15.71
C MET A 186 -15.60 -2.64 16.71
N THR A 187 -15.78 -3.95 16.89
CA THR A 187 -16.86 -4.52 17.71
C THR A 187 -16.47 -4.77 19.16
N GLY A 188 -15.34 -4.22 19.63
CA GLY A 188 -14.89 -4.35 21.02
C GLY A 188 -14.20 -5.66 21.38
N GLY A 189 -13.66 -6.39 20.39
CA GLY A 189 -12.79 -7.55 20.63
C GLY A 189 -11.46 -7.16 21.28
N SER A 190 -10.69 -8.16 21.75
CA SER A 190 -9.40 -7.95 22.41
C SER A 190 -8.47 -7.03 21.60
N GLY A 191 -8.10 -5.87 22.16
CA GLY A 191 -7.25 -4.87 21.49
C GLY A 191 -7.98 -3.77 20.73
N ALA A 192 -9.31 -3.65 20.89
CA ALA A 192 -10.11 -2.57 20.33
C ALA A 192 -9.67 -1.19 20.84
N HIS A 193 -8.84 -0.51 20.05
CA HIS A 193 -8.57 0.92 20.17
C HIS A 193 -9.01 1.57 18.87
N THR A 194 -10.16 2.25 18.87
CA THR A 194 -10.48 3.15 17.77
C THR A 194 -9.63 4.41 17.95
N ASN A 195 -8.83 4.73 16.93
CA ASN A 195 -7.86 5.83 17.01
C ASN A 195 -8.50 7.22 16.83
N ARG A 196 -9.84 7.30 16.71
CA ARG A 196 -10.60 8.50 16.35
C ARG A 196 -11.81 8.72 17.28
N PRO A 197 -11.61 9.01 18.58
CA PRO A 197 -12.72 9.30 19.50
C PRO A 197 -13.61 10.45 19.02
N GLU A 198 -13.05 11.39 18.27
CA GLU A 198 -13.79 12.49 17.64
C GLU A 198 -14.87 12.01 16.66
N LEU A 199 -14.63 10.95 15.90
CA LEU A 199 -15.61 10.40 14.96
C LEU A 199 -16.67 9.57 15.69
N VAL A 200 -16.24 8.80 16.70
CA VAL A 200 -17.15 8.01 17.55
C VAL A 200 -18.14 8.94 18.26
N ALA A 201 -17.69 10.09 18.76
CA ALA A 201 -18.56 11.06 19.43
C ALA A 201 -19.64 11.65 18.50
N VAL A 202 -19.36 11.80 17.20
CA VAL A 202 -20.30 12.40 16.23
C VAL A 202 -21.21 11.35 15.60
N HIS A 203 -20.66 10.18 15.23
CA HIS A 203 -21.36 9.20 14.39
C HIS A 203 -21.68 7.89 15.13
N GLY A 204 -21.25 7.74 16.39
CA GLY A 204 -21.40 6.51 17.17
C GLY A 204 -20.33 5.45 16.90
N TYR A 205 -19.49 5.61 15.87
CA TYR A 205 -18.39 4.71 15.52
C TYR A 205 -17.29 5.42 14.70
N ASP A 206 -16.13 4.78 14.55
CA ASP A 206 -15.03 5.30 13.72
C ASP A 206 -15.32 5.08 12.22
N THR A 207 -15.97 6.07 11.59
CA THR A 207 -16.37 6.02 10.18
C THR A 207 -15.18 5.93 9.21
N LYS A 208 -13.98 6.45 9.58
CA LYS A 208 -12.76 6.32 8.75
C LYS A 208 -12.33 4.86 8.72
N TYR A 209 -12.26 4.26 9.91
CA TYR A 209 -11.79 2.91 10.10
C TYR A 209 -12.75 1.89 9.48
N ALA A 210 -14.05 2.04 9.70
CA ALA A 210 -15.08 1.16 9.15
C ALA A 210 -15.12 1.21 7.61
N MET A 211 -15.07 2.40 7.01
CA MET A 211 -14.98 2.55 5.55
C MET A 211 -13.72 1.86 5.00
N HIS A 212 -12.57 2.04 5.66
CA HIS A 212 -11.32 1.43 5.23
C HIS A 212 -11.40 -0.11 5.24
N ALA A 213 -11.99 -0.69 6.29
CA ALA A 213 -12.20 -2.13 6.39
C ALA A 213 -13.11 -2.66 5.28
N LEU A 214 -14.27 -2.03 5.09
CA LEU A 214 -15.19 -2.42 4.02
C LEU A 214 -14.53 -2.29 2.63
N ARG A 215 -13.83 -1.19 2.37
CA ARG A 215 -13.09 -0.98 1.10
C ARG A 215 -12.10 -2.11 0.86
N LEU A 216 -11.36 -2.54 1.89
CA LEU A 216 -10.41 -3.64 1.78
C LEU A 216 -11.11 -4.95 1.38
N GLY A 217 -12.24 -5.26 2.00
CA GLY A 217 -13.06 -6.43 1.66
C GLY A 217 -13.52 -6.42 0.20
N LEU A 218 -14.11 -5.30 -0.24
CA LEU A 218 -14.60 -5.12 -1.61
C LEU A 218 -13.47 -5.23 -2.65
N GLN A 219 -12.33 -4.59 -2.40
CA GLN A 219 -11.16 -4.69 -3.28
C GLN A 219 -10.57 -6.11 -3.32
N GLY A 220 -10.60 -6.83 -2.19
CA GLY A 220 -10.18 -8.23 -2.17
C GLY A 220 -11.08 -9.12 -3.02
N VAL A 221 -12.40 -8.89 -2.96
CA VAL A 221 -13.36 -9.60 -3.80
C VAL A 221 -13.12 -9.29 -5.27
N GLU A 222 -12.88 -8.02 -5.63
CA GLU A 222 -12.54 -7.63 -7.00
C GLU A 222 -11.25 -8.32 -7.48
N LEU A 223 -10.20 -8.29 -6.66
CA LEU A 223 -8.90 -8.89 -6.99
C LEU A 223 -9.03 -10.40 -7.24
N LEU A 224 -9.72 -11.12 -6.36
CA LEU A 224 -9.90 -12.57 -6.47
C LEU A 224 -10.88 -13.00 -7.56
N THR A 225 -11.74 -12.09 -8.02
CA THR A 225 -12.68 -12.38 -9.11
C THR A 225 -12.09 -12.03 -10.47
N THR A 226 -11.33 -10.93 -10.56
CA THR A 226 -10.94 -10.32 -11.84
C THR A 226 -9.43 -10.29 -12.08
N GLY A 227 -8.63 -10.56 -11.05
CA GLY A 227 -7.18 -10.45 -11.11
C GLY A 227 -6.68 -9.01 -11.04
N ARG A 228 -7.54 -8.02 -10.75
CA ARG A 228 -7.19 -6.60 -10.72
C ARG A 228 -7.93 -5.86 -9.60
N ILE A 229 -7.35 -4.76 -9.16
CA ILE A 229 -8.02 -3.74 -8.34
C ILE A 229 -8.26 -2.52 -9.23
N THR A 230 -9.42 -1.89 -9.11
CA THR A 230 -9.73 -0.68 -9.88
C THR A 230 -9.79 0.54 -8.99
N LEU A 231 -9.10 1.58 -9.43
CA LEU A 231 -9.00 2.85 -8.73
C LEU A 231 -9.37 3.99 -9.68
N PRO A 232 -10.24 4.93 -9.26
CA PRO A 232 -10.98 4.92 -8.00
C PRO A 232 -12.00 3.77 -7.93
N VAL A 233 -12.44 3.38 -6.73
CA VAL A 233 -13.36 2.22 -6.52
C VAL A 233 -14.56 2.33 -7.47
N ARG A 234 -15.03 1.24 -8.07
CA ARG A 234 -16.15 1.32 -9.04
C ARG A 234 -17.48 1.62 -8.33
N GLU A 235 -18.43 2.15 -9.10
CA GLU A 235 -19.83 2.18 -8.66
C GLU A 235 -20.43 0.76 -8.70
N PRO A 236 -21.40 0.42 -7.83
CA PRO A 236 -22.01 1.29 -6.80
C PRO A 236 -21.22 1.40 -5.48
N ASP A 237 -20.15 0.60 -5.33
CA ASP A 237 -19.39 0.48 -4.08
C ASP A 237 -18.80 1.82 -3.61
N ARG A 238 -18.31 2.66 -4.54
CA ARG A 238 -17.79 4.00 -4.21
C ARG A 238 -18.83 4.87 -3.51
N THR A 239 -20.05 4.92 -4.04
CA THR A 239 -21.12 5.71 -3.43
C THR A 239 -21.42 5.22 -2.03
N TYR A 240 -21.51 3.90 -1.83
CA TYR A 240 -21.76 3.32 -0.52
C TYR A 240 -20.61 3.61 0.47
N LEU A 241 -19.35 3.43 0.06
CA LEU A 241 -18.19 3.76 0.89
C LEU A 241 -18.15 5.23 1.32
N ARG A 242 -18.58 6.16 0.45
CA ARG A 242 -18.70 7.59 0.78
C ARG A 242 -19.81 7.85 1.80
N ALA A 243 -20.94 7.15 1.71
CA ALA A 243 -22.01 7.23 2.70
C ALA A 243 -21.54 6.74 4.08
N VAL A 244 -20.84 5.60 4.13
CA VAL A 244 -20.20 5.09 5.37
C VAL A 244 -19.21 6.12 5.93
N ARG A 245 -18.36 6.69 5.07
CA ARG A 245 -17.35 7.68 5.47
C ARG A 245 -17.96 8.93 6.11
N ARG A 246 -19.16 9.33 5.68
CA ARG A 246 -19.93 10.47 6.21
C ARG A 246 -20.79 10.12 7.44
N GLY A 247 -20.84 8.84 7.82
CA GLY A 247 -21.70 8.37 8.91
C GLY A 247 -23.18 8.37 8.55
N GLU A 248 -23.52 8.29 7.26
CA GLU A 248 -24.90 8.21 6.76
C GLU A 248 -25.48 6.79 6.86
N VAL A 249 -24.61 5.79 7.08
CA VAL A 249 -24.98 4.37 7.20
C VAL A 249 -24.91 3.95 8.67
N PRO A 250 -25.96 3.30 9.23
CA PRO A 250 -25.94 2.73 10.57
C PRO A 250 -24.79 1.74 10.79
N PHE A 251 -24.23 1.71 12.00
CA PHE A 251 -23.04 0.89 12.30
C PHE A 251 -23.26 -0.61 12.08
N ASP A 252 -24.43 -1.12 12.45
CA ASP A 252 -24.83 -2.51 12.26
C ASP A 252 -24.92 -2.89 10.78
N GLU A 253 -25.42 -2.01 9.93
CA GLU A 253 -25.41 -2.20 8.47
C GLU A 253 -23.99 -2.24 7.91
N VAL A 254 -23.07 -1.40 8.41
CA VAL A 254 -21.66 -1.41 7.98
C VAL A 254 -20.97 -2.71 8.39
N VAL A 255 -21.21 -3.19 9.61
CA VAL A 255 -20.69 -4.48 10.08
C VAL A 255 -21.25 -5.63 9.24
N ALA A 256 -22.55 -5.61 8.93
CA ALA A 256 -23.15 -6.62 8.05
C ALA A 256 -22.55 -6.63 6.64
N ALA A 257 -22.26 -5.45 6.07
CA ALA A 257 -21.60 -5.35 4.76
C ALA A 257 -20.16 -5.88 4.79
N ILE A 258 -19.44 -5.67 5.89
CA ILE A 258 -18.10 -6.24 6.11
C ILE A 258 -18.17 -7.76 6.22
N ASP A 259 -19.17 -8.28 6.94
CA ASP A 259 -19.40 -9.72 7.10
C ASP A 259 -19.73 -10.38 5.76
N ASP A 260 -20.57 -9.75 4.93
CA ASP A 260 -20.84 -10.21 3.56
C ASP A 260 -19.56 -10.25 2.71
N ALA A 261 -18.76 -9.18 2.74
CA ALA A 261 -17.49 -9.14 2.01
C ALA A 261 -16.53 -10.24 2.48
N GLU A 262 -16.46 -10.50 3.78
CA GLU A 262 -15.67 -11.60 4.36
C GLU A 262 -16.15 -12.97 3.87
N GLN A 263 -17.47 -13.24 3.89
CA GLN A 263 -18.03 -14.50 3.39
C GLN A 263 -17.76 -14.70 1.90
N ARG A 264 -17.86 -13.64 1.10
CA ARG A 264 -17.51 -13.68 -0.33
C ARG A 264 -16.03 -14.02 -0.53
N LEU A 265 -15.12 -13.42 0.25
CA LEU A 265 -13.70 -13.75 0.21
C LEU A 265 -13.45 -15.22 0.61
N ILE A 266 -14.15 -15.73 1.62
CA ILE A 266 -14.05 -17.14 2.06
C ILE A 266 -14.48 -18.06 0.92
N GLY A 267 -15.61 -17.78 0.26
CA GLY A 267 -16.08 -18.54 -0.90
C GLY A 267 -15.11 -18.52 -2.08
N LEU A 268 -14.42 -17.39 -2.29
CA LEU A 268 -13.43 -17.22 -3.37
C LEU A 268 -12.09 -17.93 -3.11
N ARG A 269 -11.82 -18.42 -1.90
CA ARG A 269 -10.56 -19.16 -1.59
C ARG A 269 -10.33 -20.36 -2.50
N ALA A 270 -11.40 -21.04 -2.90
CA ALA A 270 -11.35 -22.20 -3.77
C ALA A 270 -11.57 -21.86 -5.25
N SER A 271 -11.67 -20.57 -5.61
CA SER A 271 -11.97 -20.16 -6.97
C SER A 271 -10.82 -20.46 -7.92
N THR A 272 -11.10 -21.17 -9.01
CA THR A 272 -10.12 -21.46 -10.08
C THR A 272 -9.96 -20.31 -11.08
N SER A 273 -10.64 -19.18 -10.88
CA SER A 273 -10.53 -17.97 -11.71
C SER A 273 -9.16 -17.29 -11.61
N ILE A 274 -8.42 -17.55 -10.53
CA ILE A 274 -7.11 -16.98 -10.24
C ILE A 274 -6.11 -18.11 -10.00
N ALA A 275 -4.84 -17.88 -10.34
CA ALA A 275 -3.76 -18.84 -10.09
C ALA A 275 -3.65 -19.19 -8.60
N ALA A 276 -3.36 -20.45 -8.30
CA ALA A 276 -3.15 -20.90 -6.92
C ALA A 276 -1.93 -20.22 -6.27
N GLU A 277 -0.84 -20.10 -7.02
CA GLU A 277 0.41 -19.47 -6.59
C GLU A 277 0.77 -18.30 -7.51
N PRO A 278 1.47 -17.27 -6.99
CA PRO A 278 2.04 -16.23 -7.82
C PRO A 278 3.26 -16.74 -8.60
N ASP A 279 3.64 -16.05 -9.67
CA ASP A 279 4.77 -16.43 -10.51
C ASP A 279 6.11 -15.99 -9.88
N ARG A 280 6.57 -16.79 -8.92
CA ARG A 280 7.83 -16.56 -8.19
C ARG A 280 9.04 -16.55 -9.11
N ALA A 281 9.05 -17.39 -10.15
CA ALA A 281 10.17 -17.48 -11.09
C ALA A 281 10.32 -16.19 -11.89
N TRP A 282 9.21 -15.62 -12.36
CA TRP A 282 9.26 -14.33 -13.04
C TRP A 282 9.67 -13.20 -12.10
N VAL A 283 9.14 -13.17 -10.86
CA VAL A 283 9.47 -12.13 -9.87
C VAL A 283 10.95 -12.17 -9.48
N ASP A 284 11.51 -13.37 -9.27
CA ASP A 284 12.94 -13.55 -8.99
C ASP A 284 13.80 -13.07 -10.17
N GLY A 285 13.45 -13.50 -11.39
CA GLY A 285 14.10 -13.00 -12.58
C GLY A 285 14.00 -11.49 -12.74
N TRP A 286 12.87 -10.87 -12.32
CA TRP A 286 12.62 -9.42 -12.42
C TRP A 286 13.49 -8.65 -11.46
N LEU A 287 13.56 -9.10 -10.20
CA LEU A 287 14.48 -8.55 -9.22
C LEU A 287 15.91 -8.65 -9.74
N HIS A 288 16.36 -9.84 -10.14
CA HIS A 288 17.73 -10.07 -10.59
C HIS A 288 18.14 -9.13 -11.74
N ARG A 289 17.37 -9.08 -12.83
CA ARG A 289 17.69 -8.22 -13.98
C ARG A 289 17.53 -6.72 -13.67
N SER A 290 16.68 -6.35 -12.71
CA SER A 290 16.52 -4.95 -12.32
C SER A 290 17.69 -4.48 -11.47
N TYR A 291 18.16 -5.28 -10.51
CA TYR A 291 19.39 -4.97 -9.74
C TYR A 291 20.62 -4.88 -10.64
N LEU A 292 20.85 -5.86 -11.53
CA LEU A 292 22.01 -5.80 -12.43
C LEU A 292 22.00 -4.54 -13.31
N ARG A 293 20.82 -4.13 -13.82
CA ARG A 293 20.68 -2.89 -14.58
C ARG A 293 20.90 -1.64 -13.73
N HIS A 294 20.40 -1.63 -12.50
CA HIS A 294 20.57 -0.51 -11.57
C HIS A 294 22.04 -0.34 -11.17
N TRP A 295 22.71 -1.40 -10.73
CA TRP A 295 24.10 -1.35 -10.30
C TRP A 295 25.09 -1.07 -11.43
N ALA A 296 24.75 -1.39 -12.69
CA ALA A 296 25.56 -1.01 -13.84
C ALA A 296 25.50 0.49 -14.18
N ARG A 297 24.53 1.23 -13.62
CA ARG A 297 24.34 2.68 -13.82
C ARG A 297 24.86 3.51 -12.64
N SER A 298 25.06 2.88 -11.48
CA SER A 298 25.50 3.48 -10.21
C SER A 298 27.00 3.62 -10.09
#